data_AF-A0A662H8E3-F1
#
_entry.id   AF-A0A662H8E3-F1
#
_cell.length_a   1.000
_cell.length_b   1.000
_cell.length_c   1.000
_cell.angle_alpha   90.00
_cell.angle_beta   90.00
_cell.angle_gamma   90.00
#
_symmetry.space_group_name_H-M   'P 1'
#
loop_
_entity.id
_entity.type
_entity.pdbx_description
1 polymer ?
#
loop_
_entity_poly.entity_id
_entity_poly.type
_entity_poly.pdbx_seq_one_letter_code
_entity_poly.pdbx_strand_id
1 'polypeptide(L)'
;MSKSKFVGYALLITGLALMFYSLISVFIVFTGWSQPPKVLIMNDITTLLPMDGTITIFEGDALTFLINSLLWYTLMFFTLTAGEKIASLGAKIIREIKVEVKSED
;
A
#
# COMPACT_ATOMS: atom_id res chain seq x y z
N MET A 1 -5.62 25.61 22.03
CA MET A 1 -6.13 24.65 21.01
C MET A 1 -7.05 23.67 21.71
N SER A 2 -8.29 23.46 21.25
CA SER A 2 -9.15 22.45 21.90
C SER A 2 -8.53 21.06 21.73
N LYS A 3 -8.64 20.19 22.75
CA LYS A 3 -8.10 18.83 22.69
C LYS A 3 -8.59 18.06 21.46
N SER A 4 -9.84 18.29 21.03
CA SER A 4 -10.42 17.71 19.82
C SER A 4 -9.71 18.14 18.54
N LYS A 5 -9.38 19.43 18.39
CA LYS A 5 -8.63 19.93 17.24
C LYS A 5 -7.23 19.32 17.18
N PHE A 6 -6.55 19.19 18.33
CA PHE A 6 -5.24 18.53 18.38
C PHE A 6 -5.29 17.09 17.85
N VAL A 7 -6.26 16.31 18.30
CA VAL A 7 -6.47 14.93 17.82
C VAL A 7 -6.78 14.92 16.32
N GLY A 8 -7.58 15.85 15.82
CA GLY A 8 -7.88 16.00 14.40
C GLY A 8 -6.63 16.22 13.54
N TYR A 9 -5.74 17.13 13.94
CA TYR A 9 -4.48 17.36 13.23
C TYR A 9 -3.51 16.18 13.33
N ALA A 10 -3.44 15.51 14.49
CA ALA A 10 -2.62 14.31 14.65
C ALA A 10 -3.05 13.19 13.70
N LEU A 11 -4.36 12.94 13.59
CA LEU A 11 -4.94 11.98 12.64
C LEU A 11 -4.67 12.38 11.19
N LEU A 12 -4.85 13.65 10.84
CA LEU A 12 -4.59 14.15 9.49
C LEU A 12 -3.14 13.92 9.07
N ILE A 13 -2.18 14.33 9.91
CA ILE A 13 -0.75 14.19 9.64
C ILE A 13 -0.36 12.71 9.55
N THR A 14 -0.86 11.87 10.47
CA THR A 14 -0.56 10.44 10.47
C THR A 14 -1.07 9.75 9.21
N GLY A 15 -2.32 10.03 8.81
CA GLY A 15 -2.87 9.48 7.58
C GLY A 15 -2.10 9.94 6.34
N LEU A 16 -1.72 11.22 6.29
CA LEU A 16 -0.92 11.77 5.19
C LEU A 16 0.48 11.15 5.11
N ALA A 17 1.14 10.96 6.26
CA ALA A 17 2.43 10.28 6.33
C ALA A 17 2.36 8.84 5.82
N LEU A 18 1.31 8.09 6.17
CA LEU A 18 1.07 6.73 5.67
C LEU A 18 0.89 6.70 4.14
N MET A 19 0.14 7.66 3.59
CA MET A 19 -0.06 7.77 2.15
C MET A 19 1.26 8.04 1.42
N PHE A 20 2.06 9.01 1.89
CA PHE A 20 3.38 9.29 1.31
C PHE A 20 4.33 8.10 1.43
N TYR A 21 4.36 7.44 2.59
CA TYR A 21 5.16 6.24 2.80
C TYR A 21 4.81 5.14 1.78
N SER A 22 3.51 4.89 1.59
CA SER A 22 3.04 3.89 0.62
C SER A 22 3.48 4.23 -0.81
N LEU A 23 3.35 5.50 -1.23
CA LEU A 23 3.73 5.92 -2.58
C LEU A 23 5.24 5.80 -2.81
N ILE A 24 6.04 6.28 -1.85
CA ILE A 24 7.51 6.19 -1.91
C ILE A 24 7.95 4.73 -1.95
N SER A 25 7.36 3.88 -1.11
CA SER A 25 7.73 2.46 -1.06
C SER A 25 7.45 1.74 -2.38
N VAL A 26 6.26 1.94 -2.97
CA VAL A 26 5.92 1.37 -4.27
C VAL A 26 6.87 1.90 -5.34
N PHE A 27 7.17 3.20 -5.34
CA PHE A 27 8.07 3.82 -6.32
C PHE A 27 9.47 3.19 -6.27
N ILE A 28 10.04 3.01 -5.08
CA ILE A 28 11.39 2.43 -4.89
C ILE A 28 11.44 0.96 -5.35
N VAL A 29 10.41 0.17 -5.06
CA VAL A 29 10.35 -1.24 -5.49
C VAL A 29 10.12 -1.32 -7.00
N PHE A 30 9.29 -0.44 -7.56
CA PHE A 30 8.99 -0.40 -8.99
C PHE A 30 10.20 0.03 -9.84
N THR A 31 11.00 1.00 -9.38
CA THR A 31 12.24 1.42 -10.07
C THR A 31 13.40 0.44 -9.88
N GLY A 32 13.21 -0.62 -9.09
CA GLY A 32 14.22 -1.61 -8.80
C GLY A 32 15.32 -1.12 -7.84
N TRP A 33 15.12 0.02 -7.17
CA TRP A 33 16.07 0.55 -6.18
C TRP A 33 16.10 -0.28 -4.90
N SER A 34 15.02 -1.03 -4.63
CA SER A 34 14.96 -2.05 -3.60
C SER A 34 14.24 -3.28 -4.12
N GLN A 35 14.66 -4.46 -3.68
CA GLN A 35 13.88 -5.68 -3.93
C GLN A 35 12.63 -5.68 -3.04
N PRO A 36 11.49 -6.21 -3.53
CA PRO A 36 10.32 -6.44 -2.70
C PRO A 36 10.69 -7.42 -1.57
N PRO A 37 10.05 -7.30 -0.39
CA PRO A 37 10.24 -8.29 0.67
C PRO A 37 9.93 -9.71 0.16
N LYS A 38 10.87 -10.63 0.36
CA LYS A 38 10.74 -12.02 -0.09
C LYS A 38 9.86 -12.79 0.89
N VAL A 39 8.56 -12.80 0.66
CA VAL A 39 7.57 -13.52 1.47
C VAL A 39 7.37 -14.95 0.96
N LEU A 40 7.40 -15.13 -0.36
CA LEU A 40 7.24 -16.42 -1.04
C LEU A 40 8.49 -16.71 -1.87
N ILE A 41 8.90 -17.97 -1.92
CA ILE A 41 10.01 -18.44 -2.77
C ILE A 41 9.44 -19.50 -3.71
N MET A 42 9.58 -19.27 -5.00
CA MET A 42 9.15 -20.18 -6.06
C MET A 42 10.33 -20.94 -6.62
N ASN A 43 10.14 -22.24 -6.84
CA ASN A 43 11.11 -23.09 -7.51
C ASN A 43 10.93 -23.03 -9.03
N ASP A 44 11.96 -23.44 -9.75
CA ASP A 44 11.93 -23.55 -11.20
C ASP A 44 10.86 -24.53 -11.69
N ILE A 45 10.18 -24.17 -12.77
CA ILE A 45 9.26 -25.06 -13.46
C ILE A 45 10.00 -25.66 -14.65
N THR A 46 10.46 -26.89 -14.48
CA THR A 46 11.14 -27.66 -15.52
C THR A 46 10.21 -28.66 -16.16
N THR A 47 10.36 -28.89 -17.46
CA THR A 47 9.70 -30.01 -18.16
C THR A 47 10.72 -30.95 -18.77
N LEU A 48 10.33 -32.22 -18.85
CA LEU A 48 11.11 -33.28 -19.45
C LEU A 48 10.75 -33.36 -20.94
N LEU A 49 11.75 -33.26 -21.81
CA LEU A 49 11.60 -33.52 -23.23
C LEU A 49 11.63 -35.03 -23.49
N PRO A 50 11.00 -35.50 -24.59
CA PRO A 50 10.98 -36.92 -24.98
C PRO A 50 12.37 -37.55 -25.23
N MET A 51 13.44 -36.75 -25.25
CA MET A 51 14.83 -37.17 -25.46
C MET A 51 15.74 -36.87 -24.25
N ASP A 52 15.21 -36.93 -23.03
CA ASP A 52 15.96 -36.75 -21.77
C ASP A 52 16.61 -35.36 -21.57
N GLY A 53 16.20 -34.36 -22.35
CA GLY A 53 16.54 -32.97 -22.11
C GLY A 53 15.60 -32.34 -21.07
N THR A 54 16.14 -31.74 -20.02
CA THR A 54 15.34 -30.89 -19.12
C THR A 54 15.43 -29.44 -19.60
N ILE A 55 14.29 -28.81 -19.85
CA ILE A 55 14.23 -27.37 -20.13
C ILE A 55 13.49 -26.66 -19.01
N THR A 56 14.02 -25.51 -18.58
CA THR A 56 13.37 -24.62 -17.63
C THR A 56 12.39 -23.74 -18.41
N ILE A 57 11.10 -23.87 -18.14
CA ILE A 57 10.05 -23.05 -18.79
C ILE A 57 9.93 -21.71 -18.07
N PHE A 58 9.96 -21.74 -16.74
CA PHE A 58 9.94 -20.54 -15.91
C PHE A 58 11.03 -20.61 -14.87
N GLU A 59 11.83 -19.55 -14.83
CA GLU A 59 12.82 -19.33 -13.79
C GLU A 59 12.12 -18.95 -12.48
N GLY A 60 12.38 -19.71 -11.43
CA GLY A 60 11.78 -19.56 -10.11
C GLY A 60 12.10 -18.19 -9.50
N ASP A 61 13.25 -17.61 -9.81
CA ASP A 61 13.63 -16.26 -9.37
C ASP A 61 12.74 -15.17 -9.97
N ALA A 62 12.40 -15.29 -11.25
CA ALA A 62 11.48 -14.35 -11.91
C ALA A 62 10.07 -14.45 -11.30
N LEU A 63 9.57 -15.67 -11.08
CA LEU A 63 8.27 -15.91 -10.44
C LEU A 63 8.25 -15.40 -9.00
N THR A 64 9.32 -15.66 -8.25
CA THR A 64 9.54 -15.17 -6.89
C THR A 64 9.48 -13.65 -6.85
N PHE A 65 10.19 -12.97 -7.76
CA PHE A 65 10.18 -11.52 -7.82
C PHE A 65 8.80 -10.96 -8.18
N LEU A 66 8.14 -11.52 -9.19
CA LEU A 66 6.82 -11.08 -9.65
C LEU A 66 5.76 -11.19 -8.55
N ILE A 67 5.68 -12.35 -7.88
CA ILE A 67 4.66 -12.61 -6.88
C ILE A 67 4.90 -11.78 -5.61
N ASN A 68 6.16 -11.66 -5.16
CA ASN A 68 6.49 -10.82 -4.02
C ASN A 68 6.24 -9.34 -4.31
N SER A 69 6.52 -8.87 -5.53
CA SER A 69 6.18 -7.50 -5.94
C SER A 69 4.68 -7.26 -5.92
N LEU A 70 3.90 -8.18 -6.49
CA LEU A 70 2.44 -8.09 -6.52
C LEU A 70 1.86 -8.02 -5.09
N LEU A 71 2.30 -8.93 -4.21
CA LEU A 71 1.85 -8.97 -2.83
C LEU A 71 2.23 -7.69 -2.08
N TRP A 72 3.45 -7.17 -2.32
CA TRP A 72 3.88 -5.91 -1.74
C TRP A 72 3.02 -4.73 -2.22
N TYR A 73 2.72 -4.65 -3.51
CA TYR A 73 1.86 -3.59 -4.05
C TYR A 73 0.43 -3.67 -3.52
N THR A 74 -0.13 -4.86 -3.34
CA THR A 74 -1.43 -5.03 -2.68
C THR A 74 -1.40 -4.52 -1.23
N LEU A 75 -0.35 -4.82 -0.49
CA LEU A 75 -0.20 -4.39 0.90
C LEU A 75 0.01 -2.86 1.01
N MET A 76 0.79 -2.28 0.12
CA MET A 76 0.95 -0.83 0.04
C MET A 76 -0.36 -0.15 -0.37
N PHE A 77 -1.10 -0.69 -1.34
CA PHE A 77 -2.43 -0.18 -1.70
C PHE A 77 -3.39 -0.19 -0.50
N PHE A 78 -3.40 -1.27 0.27
CA PHE A 78 -4.15 -1.31 1.53
C PHE A 78 -3.70 -0.20 2.49
N THR A 79 -2.39 -0.01 2.66
CA THR A 79 -1.81 1.05 3.51
C THR A 79 -2.22 2.46 3.05
N LEU A 80 -2.24 2.70 1.74
CA LEU A 80 -2.69 3.96 1.14
C LEU A 80 -4.16 4.23 1.49
N THR A 81 -5.05 3.25 1.29
CA THR A 81 -6.47 3.40 1.61
C THR A 81 -6.73 3.54 3.12
N ALA A 82 -5.92 2.89 3.96
CA ALA A 82 -5.97 3.08 5.40
C ALA A 82 -5.55 4.51 5.80
N GLY A 83 -4.47 5.02 5.19
CA GLY A 83 -3.99 6.40 5.37
C GLY A 83 -5.05 7.43 4.98
N GLU A 84 -5.74 7.22 3.85
CA GLU A 84 -6.86 8.05 3.40
C GLU A 84 -7.98 8.09 4.44
N LYS A 85 -8.42 6.92 4.93
CA LYS A 85 -9.49 6.84 5.94
C LYS A 85 -9.11 7.57 7.21
N ILE A 86 -7.89 7.37 7.71
CA ILE A 86 -7.38 8.05 8.91
C ILE A 86 -7.33 9.56 8.71
N ALA A 87 -6.80 10.03 7.58
CA ALA A 87 -6.73 11.45 7.27
C ALA A 87 -8.14 12.07 7.16
N SER A 88 -9.10 11.36 6.55
CA SER A 88 -10.49 11.81 6.42
C SER A 88 -11.16 12.01 7.78
N LEU A 89 -10.88 11.15 8.75
CA LEU A 89 -11.38 11.28 10.12
C LEU A 89 -10.78 12.52 10.79
N GLY A 90 -9.48 12.74 10.65
CA GLY A 90 -8.81 13.94 11.13
C GLY A 90 -9.42 15.23 10.55
N ALA A 91 -9.62 15.26 9.24
CA ALA A 91 -10.23 16.40 8.54
C ALA A 91 -11.67 16.67 9.02
N LYS A 92 -12.48 15.62 9.21
CA LYS A 92 -13.85 15.75 9.74
C LYS A 92 -13.90 16.32 11.15
N ILE A 93 -12.95 15.98 12.02
CA ILE A 93 -12.86 16.50 13.39
C ILE A 93 -12.45 17.98 13.40
N ILE A 94 -11.56 18.38 12.48
CA ILE A 94 -11.11 19.78 12.36
C ILE A 94 -12.23 20.67 11.82
N ARG A 95 -13.03 20.16 10.88
CA ARG A 95 -14.16 20.90 10.31
C ARG A 95 -15.26 21.04 11.36
N GLU A 96 -15.39 22.25 11.91
CA GLU A 96 -16.49 22.57 12.83
C GLU A 96 -17.84 22.34 12.11
N ILE A 97 -18.74 21.61 12.76
CA ILE A 97 -20.11 21.40 12.24
C ILE A 97 -20.83 22.76 12.36
N LYS A 98 -20.81 23.56 11.28
CA LYS A 98 -21.72 24.70 11.14
C LYS A 98 -23.13 24.14 10.96
N VAL A 99 -23.88 24.04 12.05
CA VAL A 99 -25.33 23.81 11.98
C VAL A 99 -25.95 25.17 11.68
N GLU A 100 -26.18 25.48 10.40
CA GLU A 100 -27.11 26.55 10.04
C GLU A 100 -28.52 26.06 10.37
N VAL A 101 -29.06 26.51 11.50
CA VAL A 101 -30.48 26.33 11.81
C VAL A 101 -31.23 27.23 10.84
N LYS A 102 -31.80 26.63 9.79
CA LYS A 102 -32.72 27.32 8.90
C LYS A 102 -34.05 27.43 9.66
N SER A 103 -34.30 28.59 10.26
CA SER A 103 -35.63 28.93 10.77
C SER A 103 -36.57 29.05 9.57
N GLU A 104 -37.54 28.14 9.49
CA GLU A 104 -38.73 28.31 8.65
C GLU A 104 -39.62 29.35 9.34
N ASP A 105 -39.66 30.55 8.77
CA ASP A 105 -40.74 31.54 8.98
C ASP A 105 -41.90 31.23 8.03
#